data_AF-A0A938YUS3-F1
#
_entry.id   AF-A0A938YUS3-F1
#
_cell.length_a   1.000
_cell.length_b   1.000
_cell.length_c   1.000
_cell.angle_alpha   90.00
_cell.angle_beta   90.00
_cell.angle_gamma   90.00
#
_symmetry.space_group_name_H-M   'P 1'
#
loop_
_entity.id
_entity.type
_entity.pdbx_description
1 polymer ?
#
loop_
_entity_poly.entity_id
_entity_poly.type
_entity_poly.pdbx_seq_one_letter_code
_entity_poly.pdbx_strand_id
1 'polypeptide(L)'
;MAKHEEVDPENIKEILSVVSSEIPAMIKSILSSVFSEEAGRSMGKAAAAYYKELKDGGLPEPVAVKMTEEYMRTFTSLGDVLRNAGKGGWGSHGGDEIGRHIEKRIHSKMREEEE
;
A
#
# COMPACT_ATOMS: atom_id res chain seq x y z
N MET A 1 -3.33 2.90 -40.95
CA MET A 1 -3.24 4.08 -40.07
C MET A 1 -3.97 3.74 -38.78
N ALA A 2 -3.25 3.56 -37.68
CA ALA A 2 -3.87 3.34 -36.38
C ALA A 2 -4.53 4.65 -35.94
N LYS A 3 -5.84 4.61 -35.68
CA LYS A 3 -6.62 5.73 -35.21
C LYS A 3 -6.14 6.03 -33.79
N HIS A 4 -5.41 7.13 -33.60
CA HIS A 4 -5.17 7.67 -32.27
C HIS A 4 -6.54 8.11 -31.75
N GLU A 5 -7.15 7.27 -30.92
CA GLU A 5 -8.31 7.64 -30.14
C GLU A 5 -7.83 8.73 -29.18
N GLU A 6 -8.27 9.98 -29.41
CA GLU A 6 -7.94 11.09 -28.53
C GLU A 6 -8.41 10.73 -27.13
N VAL A 7 -7.45 10.63 -26.21
CA VAL A 7 -7.75 10.31 -24.81
C VAL A 7 -8.37 11.57 -24.21
N ASP A 8 -9.70 11.61 -24.22
CA ASP A 8 -10.53 12.69 -23.68
C ASP A 8 -10.18 12.95 -22.19
N PRO A 9 -9.89 14.20 -21.77
CA PRO A 9 -9.65 14.57 -20.38
C PRO A 9 -10.68 14.03 -19.39
N GLU A 10 -11.96 13.98 -19.77
CA GLU A 10 -13.05 13.43 -18.96
C GLU A 10 -12.85 11.92 -18.72
N ASN A 11 -12.48 11.17 -19.76
CA ASN A 11 -12.17 9.74 -19.66
C ASN A 11 -10.92 9.48 -18.79
N ILE A 12 -9.90 10.32 -18.89
CA ILE A 12 -8.70 10.23 -18.04
C ILE A 12 -9.07 10.47 -16.57
N LYS A 13 -9.90 11.49 -16.31
CA LYS A 13 -10.35 11.81 -14.96
C LYS A 13 -11.14 10.65 -14.34
N GLU A 14 -12.01 10.01 -15.12
CA GLU A 14 -12.79 8.87 -14.67
C GLU A 14 -11.90 7.66 -14.35
N ILE A 15 -10.96 7.32 -15.25
CA ILE A 15 -10.00 6.22 -15.03
C ILE A 15 -9.14 6.50 -13.79
N LEU A 16 -8.60 7.72 -13.64
CA LEU A 16 -7.80 8.09 -12.47
C LEU A 16 -8.63 8.09 -11.18
N SER A 17 -9.90 8.47 -11.25
CA SER A 17 -10.82 8.39 -10.11
C SER A 17 -11.02 6.93 -9.67
N VAL A 18 -11.26 6.01 -10.61
CA VAL A 18 -11.40 4.58 -10.30
C VAL A 18 -10.09 3.99 -9.76
N VAL A 19 -8.95 4.32 -10.39
CA VAL A 19 -7.64 3.84 -9.94
C VAL A 19 -7.32 4.34 -8.53
N SER A 20 -7.62 5.61 -8.24
CA SER A 20 -7.40 6.21 -6.92
C SER A 20 -8.38 5.71 -5.84
N SER A 21 -9.52 5.11 -6.20
CA SER A 21 -10.43 4.47 -5.23
C SER A 21 -10.11 2.98 -5.02
N GLU A 22 -9.94 2.24 -6.11
CA GLU A 22 -9.82 0.77 -6.07
C GLU A 22 -8.47 0.32 -5.52
N ILE A 23 -7.35 0.95 -5.91
CA ILE A 23 -6.02 0.56 -5.42
C ILE A 23 -5.90 0.72 -3.90
N PRO A 24 -6.28 1.87 -3.29
CA PRO A 24 -6.26 2.00 -1.83
C PRO A 24 -7.24 1.06 -1.13
N ALA A 25 -8.41 0.80 -1.69
CA ALA A 25 -9.38 -0.14 -1.13
C ALA A 25 -8.84 -1.59 -1.10
N MET A 26 -8.16 -2.02 -2.17
CA MET A 26 -7.49 -3.31 -2.23
C MET A 26 -6.37 -3.41 -1.18
N ILE A 27 -5.51 -2.40 -1.06
CA ILE A 27 -4.44 -2.36 -0.05
C ILE A 27 -5.04 -2.46 1.36
N LYS A 28 -6.10 -1.68 1.65
CA LYS A 28 -6.78 -1.70 2.96
C LYS A 28 -7.39 -3.08 3.26
N SER A 29 -7.96 -3.74 2.26
CA SER A 29 -8.56 -5.07 2.41
C SER A 29 -7.49 -6.14 2.71
N ILE A 30 -6.38 -6.13 1.97
CA ILE A 30 -5.23 -7.02 2.25
C ILE A 30 -4.68 -6.77 3.66
N LEU A 31 -4.50 -5.50 4.05
CA LEU A 31 -4.07 -5.14 5.39
C LEU A 31 -5.05 -5.64 6.46
N SER A 32 -6.36 -5.46 6.27
CA SER A 32 -7.35 -5.98 7.23
C SER A 32 -7.35 -7.50 7.33
N SER A 33 -7.06 -8.21 6.24
CA SER A 33 -6.92 -9.66 6.24
C SER A 33 -5.70 -10.10 7.05
N VAL A 34 -4.58 -9.40 6.90
CA VAL A 34 -3.29 -9.74 7.56
C VAL A 34 -3.22 -9.26 9.00
N PHE A 35 -3.88 -8.15 9.35
CA PHE A 35 -3.95 -7.58 10.70
C PHE A 35 -5.26 -7.91 11.43
N SER A 36 -6.01 -8.90 10.96
CA SER A 36 -7.20 -9.41 11.64
C SER A 36 -6.83 -10.11 12.95
N GLU A 37 -7.78 -10.19 13.89
CA GLU A 37 -7.59 -10.96 15.13
C GLU A 37 -7.25 -12.43 14.83
N GLU A 38 -7.86 -13.01 13.80
CA GLU A 38 -7.60 -14.37 13.34
C GLU A 38 -6.16 -14.52 12.82
N ALA A 39 -5.70 -13.60 11.97
CA ALA A 39 -4.33 -13.59 11.47
C ALA A 39 -3.32 -13.41 12.62
N GLY A 40 -3.61 -12.51 13.57
CA GLY A 40 -2.79 -12.32 14.78
C GLY A 40 -2.70 -13.59 15.63
N ARG A 41 -3.83 -14.30 15.86
CA ARG A 41 -3.86 -15.58 16.56
C ARG A 41 -3.07 -16.67 15.81
N SER A 42 -3.19 -16.72 14.48
CA SER A 42 -2.45 -17.67 13.65
C SER A 42 -0.94 -17.43 13.70
N MET A 43 -0.52 -16.16 13.55
CA MET A 43 0.88 -15.76 13.69
C MET A 43 1.45 -16.08 15.07
N GLY A 44 0.70 -15.80 16.14
CA GLY A 44 1.13 -16.13 17.51
C GLY A 44 1.34 -17.63 17.72
N LYS A 45 0.44 -18.47 17.19
CA LYS A 45 0.61 -19.94 17.23
C LYS A 45 1.84 -20.40 16.46
N ALA A 46 2.09 -19.84 15.28
CA ALA A 46 3.26 -20.17 14.48
C ALA A 46 4.57 -19.80 15.19
N ALA A 47 4.65 -18.59 15.77
CA ALA A 47 5.81 -18.15 16.54
C ALA A 47 6.04 -19.03 17.78
N ALA A 48 4.98 -19.41 18.50
CA ALA A 48 5.07 -20.28 19.66
C ALA A 48 5.55 -21.71 19.29
N ALA A 49 5.02 -22.26 18.19
CA ALA A 49 5.46 -23.56 17.68
C ALA A 49 6.94 -23.52 17.27
N TYR A 50 7.35 -22.49 16.53
CA TYR A 50 8.74 -22.29 16.13
C TYR A 50 9.68 -22.20 17.34
N TYR A 51 9.35 -21.37 18.33
CA TYR A 51 10.10 -21.26 19.57
C TYR A 51 10.25 -22.61 20.29
N LYS A 52 9.16 -23.37 20.38
CA LYS A 52 9.16 -24.68 21.01
C LYS A 52 10.11 -25.65 20.31
N GLU A 53 10.02 -25.74 18.98
CA GLU A 53 10.91 -26.61 18.18
C GLU A 53 12.39 -26.23 18.35
N LEU A 54 12.72 -24.94 18.44
CA LEU A 54 14.09 -24.49 18.69
C LEU A 54 14.58 -24.97 20.07
N LYS A 55 13.75 -24.87 21.12
CA LYS A 55 14.10 -25.35 22.46
C LYS A 55 14.21 -26.86 22.52
N ASP A 56 13.29 -27.57 21.87
CA ASP A 56 13.28 -29.03 21.80
C ASP A 56 14.50 -29.54 21.01
N GLY A 57 14.97 -28.78 20.01
CA GLY A 57 16.24 -28.99 19.30
C GLY A 57 17.50 -28.66 20.11
N GLY A 58 17.38 -28.20 21.35
CA GLY A 58 18.49 -27.95 22.26
C GLY A 58 19.10 -26.56 22.17
N LEU A 59 18.46 -25.59 21.48
CA LEU A 59 18.95 -24.22 21.51
C LEU A 59 18.77 -23.59 22.89
N PRO A 60 19.76 -22.83 23.39
CA PRO A 60 19.61 -22.04 24.60
C PRO A 60 18.44 -21.05 24.48
N GLU A 61 17.69 -20.87 25.56
CA GLU A 61 16.50 -20.03 25.61
C GLU A 61 16.71 -18.60 25.04
N PRO A 62 17.79 -17.87 25.37
CA PRO A 62 18.02 -16.54 24.77
C PRO A 62 18.16 -16.57 23.25
N VAL A 63 18.74 -17.65 22.69
CA VAL A 63 18.93 -17.81 21.26
C VAL A 63 17.60 -18.15 20.59
N ALA A 64 16.80 -19.04 21.19
CA ALA A 64 15.48 -19.40 20.69
C ALA A 64 14.52 -18.20 20.69
N VAL A 65 14.54 -17.38 21.74
CA VAL A 65 13.78 -16.12 21.81
C VAL A 65 14.20 -15.19 20.67
N LYS A 66 15.50 -14.93 20.53
CA LYS A 66 16.01 -14.03 19.48
C LYS A 66 15.64 -14.50 18.06
N MET A 67 15.79 -15.79 17.77
CA MET A 67 15.43 -16.33 16.45
C MET A 67 13.92 -16.24 16.18
N THR A 68 13.09 -16.39 17.22
CA THR A 68 11.63 -16.22 17.10
C THR A 68 11.26 -14.76 16.88
N GLU A 69 11.91 -13.81 17.57
CA GLU A 69 11.76 -12.38 17.33
C GLU A 69 12.15 -11.99 15.90
N GLU A 70 13.26 -12.52 15.39
CA GLU A 70 13.71 -12.30 14.00
C GLU A 70 12.70 -12.88 12.99
N TYR A 71 12.18 -14.08 13.24
CA TYR A 71 11.10 -14.68 12.44
C TYR A 71 9.83 -13.80 12.43
N MET A 72 9.44 -13.26 13.58
CA MET A 72 8.28 -12.34 13.66
C MET A 72 8.55 -11.01 12.97
N ARG A 73 9.78 -10.49 13.01
CA ARG A 73 10.17 -9.24 12.35
C ARG A 73 9.96 -9.28 10.84
N THR A 74 10.18 -10.43 10.20
CA THR A 74 9.91 -10.59 8.77
C THR A 74 8.46 -10.23 8.41
N PHE A 75 7.50 -10.58 9.27
CA PHE A 75 6.08 -10.23 9.06
C PHE A 75 5.79 -8.76 9.34
N THR A 76 6.39 -8.16 10.37
CA THR A 76 6.18 -6.74 10.68
C THR A 76 6.83 -5.82 9.64
N SER A 77 8.00 -6.18 9.11
CA SER A 77 8.66 -5.42 8.04
C SER A 77 7.84 -5.41 6.76
N LEU A 78 7.18 -6.52 6.41
CA LEU A 78 6.19 -6.54 5.32
C LEU A 78 5.01 -5.60 5.61
N GLY A 79 4.51 -5.60 6.85
CA GLY A 79 3.50 -4.65 7.32
C GLY A 79 3.92 -3.18 7.18
N ASP A 80 5.16 -2.86 7.53
CA ASP A 80 5.72 -1.52 7.42
C ASP A 80 5.89 -1.08 5.96
N VAL A 81 6.33 -1.98 5.07
CA VAL A 81 6.40 -1.72 3.62
C VAL A 81 5.01 -1.42 3.06
N LEU A 82 3.99 -2.24 3.40
CA LEU A 82 2.61 -1.99 2.96
C LEU A 82 2.05 -0.68 3.54
N ARG A 83 2.35 -0.38 4.80
CA ARG A 83 1.95 0.87 5.46
C ARG A 83 2.63 2.08 4.84
N ASN A 84 3.90 1.98 4.49
CA ASN A 84 4.67 3.04 3.84
C ASN A 84 4.26 3.20 2.37
N ALA A 85 3.88 2.13 1.67
CA ALA A 85 3.25 2.22 0.36
C ALA A 85 1.88 2.93 0.43
N GLY A 86 1.11 2.66 1.49
CA GLY A 86 -0.15 3.37 1.77
C GLY A 86 0.02 4.82 2.25
N LYS A 87 1.16 5.17 2.86
CA LYS A 87 1.48 6.55 3.30
C LYS A 87 2.24 7.37 2.26
N GLY A 88 2.98 6.73 1.36
CA GLY A 88 3.72 7.34 0.24
C GLY A 88 2.94 7.36 -1.07
N GLY A 89 1.79 6.70 -1.14
CA GLY A 89 0.88 6.70 -2.28
C GLY A 89 -0.16 7.83 -2.21
N TRP A 90 -0.06 8.78 -3.13
CA TRP A 90 -1.13 9.65 -3.64
C TRP A 90 -1.90 10.61 -2.71
N GLY A 91 -1.68 10.63 -1.39
CA GLY A 91 -2.57 11.38 -0.49
C GLY A 91 -2.04 12.68 0.14
N SER A 92 -0.76 12.77 0.50
CA SER A 92 -0.41 13.71 1.58
C SER A 92 0.47 14.91 1.22
N HIS A 93 1.19 14.95 0.08
CA HIS A 93 2.02 16.11 -0.30
C HIS A 93 2.06 16.40 -1.83
N GLY A 94 1.69 15.45 -2.70
CA GLY A 94 1.78 15.61 -4.17
C GLY A 94 0.48 16.01 -4.87
N GLY A 95 -0.68 15.86 -4.22
CA GLY A 95 -2.00 16.18 -4.82
C GLY A 95 -2.18 17.67 -5.08
N ASP A 96 -1.67 18.51 -4.18
CA ASP A 96 -1.84 19.96 -4.24
C ASP A 96 -1.07 20.61 -5.39
N GLU A 97 0.11 20.10 -5.73
CA GLU A 97 0.92 20.67 -6.81
C GLU A 97 0.42 20.27 -8.20
N ILE A 98 0.00 19.00 -8.34
CA ILE A 98 -0.59 18.48 -9.57
C ILE A 98 -1.95 19.13 -9.83
N GLY A 99 -2.80 19.27 -8.79
CA GLY A 99 -4.09 19.96 -8.89
C GLY A 99 -3.94 21.40 -9.38
N ARG A 100 -3.00 22.16 -8.80
CA ARG A 100 -2.70 23.55 -9.23
C ARG A 100 -2.20 23.63 -10.68
N HIS A 101 -1.46 22.62 -11.16
CA HIS A 101 -0.94 22.61 -12.53
C HIS A 101 -2.01 22.27 -13.57
N ILE A 102 -2.94 21.38 -13.22
CA ILE A 102 -4.09 21.03 -14.04
C ILE A 102 -5.04 22.23 -14.14
N GLU A 103 -5.36 22.87 -13.02
CA GLU A 103 -6.22 24.06 -12.97
C GLU A 103 -5.66 25.21 -13.82
N LYS A 104 -4.35 25.49 -13.72
CA LYS A 104 -3.68 26.50 -14.55
C LYS A 104 -3.78 26.20 -16.05
N ARG A 105 -3.65 24.94 -16.47
CA ARG A 105 -3.75 24.55 -17.89
C ARG A 105 -5.17 24.63 -18.44
N ILE A 106 -6.17 24.31 -17.62
CA ILE A 106 -7.58 24.43 -18.02
C ILE A 106 -7.93 25.91 -18.19
N HIS A 107 -7.56 26.75 -17.23
CA HIS A 107 -7.80 28.20 -17.32
C HIS A 107 -7.06 28.87 -18.48
N SER A 108 -5.83 28.46 -18.80
CA SER A 108 -5.11 29.03 -19.95
C SER A 108 -5.76 28.67 -21.27
N LYS A 109 -6.23 27.41 -21.41
CA LYS A 109 -6.91 26.95 -22.64
C LYS A 109 -8.27 27.61 -22.83
N MET A 110 -9.05 27.78 -21.76
CA MET A 110 -10.36 28.45 -21.84
C MET A 110 -10.24 29.93 -22.23
N ARG A 111 -9.13 30.60 -21.88
CA ARG A 111 -8.86 31.99 -22.29
C ARG A 111 -8.40 32.13 -23.74
N GLU A 112 -7.76 31.11 -24.30
CA GLU A 112 -7.30 31.10 -25.70
C GLU A 112 -8.45 30.80 -26.68
N GLU A 113 -9.57 30.24 -26.22
CA GLU A 113 -10.76 29.96 -27.03
C GLU A 113 -11.80 31.12 -27.04
N GLU A 114 -11.63 32.14 -26.19
CA GLU A 114 -12.50 33.33 -26.12
C GLU A 114 -11.98 34.56 -26.89
N GLU A 115 -10.79 34.49 -27.52
CA GLU A 115 -10.23 35.50 -28.46
C GLU A 115 -10.37 35.07 -29.92
#